data_AF-A0A413B2E5-F1
#
_entry.id   AF-A0A413B2E5-F1
#
_cell.length_a   1.000
_cell.length_b   1.000
_cell.length_c   1.000
_cell.angle_alpha   90.00
_cell.angle_beta   90.00
_cell.angle_gamma   90.00
#
_symmetry.space_group_name_H-M   'P 1'
#
loop_
_entity.id
_entity.type
_entity.pdbx_description
1 polymer ?
#
loop_
_entity_poly.entity_id
_entity_poly.type
_entity_poly.pdbx_seq_one_letter_code
_entity_poly.pdbx_strand_id
1 'polypeptide(L)'
;MAQRLQENASFGAIGKELGKDRTTISKEIKKYSYDKKSGRPGYPYNPCKFRATCKAKRICGTSCTHQSAYKCSLCSECTLHCSDFVEDVCSVKNKPPYVCNGCSQLPKCTLLKRIYDPADAHERAHHAVSEARTGIMSNEDDIARINGIISPLVKNGQSLHQIYLAHVDELMCSEKTLYNYVDAQLFDIRNIDLPRKVKYRPRYKKPEFKVDRGCRIERSYADFQKYLGANPETTIVQMDSVIGRVGGKCLLTIHFVESSLMLAFLRDANTSASVIEIINLLDEVLGAKTFNSLFPVILTDNGSEFSNPKEIEKRSTIPCNRTKIFYCDPSAPYQKGACEVNHELIRRILPKGSSFDELTQQDITLMMNHINSYKRKKLNNRSPYETFSFYYGEDVLKRLGCSPVAAENIILKPKLLKK
;
A
#
# COMPACT_ATOMS: atom_id res chain seq x y z
N MET A 1 -24.14 -3.92 -11.69
CA MET A 1 -24.12 -3.55 -13.12
C MET A 1 -23.74 -4.71 -14.03
N ALA A 2 -22.56 -5.34 -13.86
CA ALA A 2 -22.13 -6.48 -14.71
C ALA A 2 -23.14 -7.63 -14.78
N GLN A 3 -23.66 -8.08 -13.64
CA GLN A 3 -24.66 -9.14 -13.57
C GLN A 3 -25.93 -8.82 -14.39
N ARG A 4 -26.47 -7.62 -14.23
CA ARG A 4 -27.63 -7.16 -15.01
C ARG A 4 -27.36 -7.05 -16.51
N LEU A 5 -26.13 -6.74 -16.91
CA LEU A 5 -25.73 -6.76 -18.33
C LEU A 5 -25.63 -8.18 -18.89
N GLN A 6 -25.25 -9.17 -18.06
CA GLN A 6 -25.30 -10.60 -18.43
C GLN A 6 -26.73 -11.11 -18.58
N GLU A 7 -27.65 -10.58 -17.77
CA GLU A 7 -29.10 -10.85 -17.87
C GLU A 7 -29.79 -10.05 -18.99
N ASN A 8 -29.03 -9.26 -19.75
CA ASN A 8 -29.54 -8.41 -20.84
C ASN A 8 -30.63 -7.42 -20.38
N ALA A 9 -30.53 -6.93 -19.14
CA ALA A 9 -31.46 -5.99 -18.56
C ALA A 9 -31.43 -4.61 -19.26
N SER A 10 -32.57 -3.92 -19.27
CA SER A 10 -32.66 -2.56 -19.84
C SER A 10 -31.90 -1.54 -18.99
N PHE A 11 -31.46 -0.43 -19.60
CA PHE A 11 -30.83 0.67 -18.86
C PHE A 11 -31.74 1.26 -17.77
N GLY A 12 -33.06 1.21 -17.95
CA GLY A 12 -34.01 1.65 -16.93
C GLY A 12 -34.00 0.75 -15.70
N ALA A 13 -33.96 -0.58 -15.90
CA ALA A 13 -33.86 -1.54 -14.80
C ALA A 13 -32.53 -1.40 -14.05
N ILE A 14 -31.42 -1.30 -14.79
CA ILE A 14 -30.08 -1.08 -14.21
C ILE A 14 -30.03 0.25 -13.45
N GLY A 15 -30.59 1.32 -14.02
CA GLY A 15 -30.64 2.63 -13.39
C GLY A 15 -31.45 2.65 -12.10
N LYS A 16 -32.60 1.97 -12.07
CA LYS A 16 -33.47 1.89 -10.89
C LYS A 16 -32.77 1.24 -9.69
N GLU A 17 -32.00 0.18 -9.92
CA GLU A 17 -31.25 -0.51 -8.86
C GLU A 17 -30.04 0.28 -8.37
N LEU A 18 -29.39 1.03 -9.25
CA LEU A 18 -28.20 1.81 -8.91
C LEU A 18 -28.53 3.23 -8.44
N GLY A 19 -29.81 3.63 -8.43
CA GLY A 19 -30.23 5.00 -8.14
C GLY A 19 -29.69 6.03 -9.13
N LYS A 20 -29.59 5.66 -10.42
CA LYS A 20 -29.04 6.50 -11.50
C LYS A 20 -30.00 6.60 -12.68
N ASP A 21 -29.95 7.74 -13.39
CA ASP A 21 -30.72 7.89 -14.63
C ASP A 21 -30.24 6.94 -15.73
N ARG A 22 -31.18 6.46 -16.56
CA ARG A 22 -30.91 5.55 -17.68
C ARG A 22 -29.89 6.11 -18.69
N THR A 23 -29.82 7.42 -18.85
CA THR A 23 -28.86 8.08 -19.74
C THR A 23 -27.44 8.01 -19.17
N THR A 24 -27.27 8.07 -17.84
CA THR A 24 -25.98 7.89 -17.17
C THR A 24 -25.44 6.50 -17.43
N ILE A 25 -26.28 5.47 -17.26
CA ILE A 25 -25.91 4.07 -17.55
C ILE A 25 -25.51 3.89 -19.02
N SER A 26 -26.27 4.48 -19.94
CA SER A 26 -25.97 4.44 -21.39
C SER A 26 -24.63 5.11 -21.73
N LYS A 27 -24.36 6.29 -21.15
CA LYS A 27 -23.10 7.04 -21.36
C LYS A 27 -21.89 6.28 -20.81
N GLU A 28 -22.01 5.72 -19.60
CA GLU A 28 -20.99 4.90 -18.97
C GLU A 28 -20.58 3.72 -19.87
N ILE A 29 -21.57 2.93 -20.31
CA ILE A 29 -21.33 1.73 -21.12
C ILE A 29 -20.71 2.10 -22.47
N LYS A 30 -21.24 3.12 -23.16
CA LYS A 30 -20.69 3.57 -24.44
C LYS A 30 -19.25 4.06 -24.31
N LYS A 31 -18.93 4.76 -23.21
CA LYS A 31 -17.60 5.35 -22.99
C LYS A 31 -16.55 4.30 -22.61
N TYR A 32 -16.92 3.33 -21.77
CA TYR A 32 -15.94 2.42 -21.17
C TYR A 32 -15.98 0.97 -21.69
N SER A 33 -16.92 0.61 -22.56
CA SER A 33 -16.84 -0.66 -23.28
C SER A 33 -15.68 -0.70 -24.28
N TYR A 34 -15.21 -1.91 -24.59
CA TYR A 34 -14.12 -2.14 -25.54
C TYR A 34 -14.42 -3.31 -26.48
N ASP A 35 -13.75 -3.33 -27.62
CA ASP A 35 -13.88 -4.41 -28.60
C ASP A 35 -12.87 -5.53 -28.31
N LYS A 36 -13.33 -6.78 -28.31
CA LYS A 36 -12.55 -7.98 -28.00
C LYS A 36 -12.65 -9.00 -29.14
N LYS A 37 -11.50 -9.35 -29.72
CA LYS A 37 -11.36 -10.50 -30.62
C LYS A 37 -11.25 -11.75 -29.77
N SER A 38 -12.28 -12.60 -29.78
CA SER A 38 -12.25 -13.88 -29.07
C SER A 38 -13.06 -14.94 -29.81
N GLY A 39 -12.77 -16.20 -29.53
CA GLY A 39 -13.46 -17.37 -30.07
C GLY A 39 -13.10 -18.61 -29.25
N ARG A 40 -13.66 -19.76 -29.62
CA ARG A 40 -13.34 -21.06 -29.01
C ARG A 40 -13.10 -22.11 -30.09
N PRO A 41 -12.52 -23.27 -29.79
CA PRO A 41 -12.42 -24.36 -30.76
C PRO A 41 -13.77 -24.66 -31.42
N GLY A 42 -13.78 -24.67 -32.76
CA GLY A 42 -14.98 -24.81 -33.60
C GLY A 42 -15.70 -23.49 -33.96
N TYR A 43 -15.49 -22.41 -33.19
CA TYR A 43 -16.02 -21.07 -33.45
C TYR A 43 -14.91 -20.02 -33.24
N PRO A 44 -13.85 -20.05 -34.06
CA PRO A 44 -12.77 -19.09 -33.96
C PRO A 44 -13.28 -17.69 -34.30
N TYR A 45 -12.57 -16.66 -33.85
CA TYR A 45 -12.84 -15.31 -34.32
C TYR A 45 -12.68 -15.26 -35.84
N ASN A 46 -13.76 -14.91 -36.54
CA ASN A 46 -13.80 -14.72 -37.97
C ASN A 46 -14.98 -13.78 -38.26
N PRO A 47 -14.72 -12.50 -38.55
CA PRO A 47 -15.75 -11.51 -38.81
C PRO A 47 -16.21 -11.52 -40.27
N CYS A 48 -15.76 -12.44 -41.13
CA CYS A 48 -16.14 -12.45 -42.54
C CYS A 48 -17.63 -12.81 -42.73
N LYS A 49 -18.37 -12.03 -43.52
CA LYS A 49 -19.77 -12.27 -43.88
C LYS A 49 -20.01 -13.63 -44.53
N PHE A 50 -19.04 -14.11 -45.30
CA PHE A 50 -19.14 -15.38 -46.02
C PHE A 50 -18.60 -16.59 -45.24
N ARG A 51 -18.19 -16.41 -43.98
CA ARG A 51 -17.51 -17.45 -43.16
C ARG A 51 -18.22 -18.81 -43.13
N ALA A 52 -19.56 -18.85 -43.13
CA ALA A 52 -20.32 -20.09 -43.03
C ALA A 52 -20.34 -20.89 -44.34
N THR A 53 -20.26 -20.21 -45.50
CA THR A 53 -20.38 -20.81 -46.83
C THR A 53 -19.07 -20.81 -47.61
N CYS A 54 -18.03 -20.14 -47.10
CA CYS A 54 -16.73 -20.02 -47.74
C CYS A 54 -16.03 -21.38 -47.88
N LYS A 55 -15.71 -21.73 -49.14
CA LYS A 55 -14.99 -22.96 -49.50
C LYS A 55 -13.48 -22.75 -49.70
N ALA A 56 -13.00 -21.51 -49.59
CA ALA A 56 -11.61 -21.16 -49.82
C ALA A 56 -10.68 -21.79 -48.76
N LYS A 57 -9.50 -22.20 -49.20
CA LYS A 57 -8.53 -22.97 -48.41
C LYS A 57 -7.13 -22.39 -48.58
N ARG A 58 -6.31 -22.46 -47.53
CA ARG A 58 -4.88 -22.06 -47.54
C ARG A 58 -4.61 -20.62 -48.03
N ILE A 59 -5.52 -19.68 -47.79
CA ILE A 59 -5.35 -18.27 -48.21
C ILE A 59 -4.10 -17.63 -47.57
N CYS A 60 -3.80 -17.94 -46.30
CA CYS A 60 -2.71 -17.33 -45.56
C CYS A 60 -1.31 -17.89 -45.92
N GLY A 61 -1.19 -18.78 -46.91
CA GLY A 61 0.07 -19.42 -47.28
C GLY A 61 0.66 -20.34 -46.19
N THR A 62 1.96 -20.63 -46.30
CA THR A 62 2.72 -21.54 -45.43
C THR A 62 3.18 -20.91 -44.10
N SER A 63 3.02 -19.59 -43.94
CA SER A 63 3.46 -18.83 -42.75
C SER A 63 2.40 -18.79 -41.63
N CYS A 64 1.21 -19.34 -41.85
CA CYS A 64 0.13 -19.34 -40.86
C CYS A 64 0.30 -20.46 -39.83
N THR A 65 0.55 -20.09 -38.57
CA THR A 65 0.79 -21.02 -37.45
C THR A 65 -0.50 -21.56 -36.81
N HIS A 66 -1.68 -21.12 -37.26
CA HIS A 66 -2.96 -21.58 -36.73
C HIS A 66 -3.29 -23.00 -37.22
N GLN A 67 -3.58 -23.93 -36.29
CA GLN A 67 -3.95 -25.33 -36.59
C GLN A 67 -5.14 -25.46 -37.56
N SER A 68 -5.99 -24.44 -37.67
CA SER A 68 -7.15 -24.37 -38.56
C SER A 68 -6.91 -23.66 -39.90
N ALA A 69 -5.65 -23.30 -40.23
CA ALA A 69 -5.26 -22.54 -41.43
C ALA A 69 -5.64 -23.20 -42.78
N TYR A 70 -6.01 -24.49 -42.76
CA TYR A 70 -6.46 -25.19 -43.97
C TYR A 70 -7.75 -24.59 -44.56
N LYS A 71 -8.71 -24.14 -43.74
CA LYS A 71 -9.98 -23.54 -44.22
C LYS A 71 -10.06 -22.07 -43.81
N CYS A 72 -10.36 -21.19 -44.77
CA CYS A 72 -10.55 -19.76 -44.51
C CYS A 72 -11.64 -19.50 -43.46
N SER A 73 -12.69 -20.31 -43.42
CA SER A 73 -13.79 -20.17 -42.45
C SER A 73 -13.36 -20.37 -40.99
N LEU A 74 -12.23 -21.02 -40.74
CA LEU A 74 -11.74 -21.36 -39.39
C LEU A 74 -10.43 -20.65 -39.03
N CYS A 75 -9.89 -19.80 -39.90
CA CYS A 75 -8.68 -19.04 -39.64
C CYS A 75 -9.04 -17.65 -39.11
N SER A 76 -8.40 -17.21 -38.03
CA SER A 76 -8.61 -15.87 -37.45
C SER A 76 -7.84 -14.75 -38.15
N GLU A 77 -6.83 -15.11 -38.94
CA GLU A 77 -5.91 -14.16 -39.61
C GLU A 77 -6.14 -14.08 -41.12
N CYS A 78 -7.03 -14.90 -41.68
CA CYS A 78 -7.29 -14.91 -43.13
C CYS A 78 -7.90 -13.59 -43.66
N THR A 79 -8.44 -12.75 -42.77
CA THR A 79 -8.98 -11.44 -43.13
C THR A 79 -7.93 -10.50 -43.70
N LEU A 80 -6.65 -10.69 -43.36
CA LEU A 80 -5.54 -9.87 -43.87
C LEU A 80 -5.07 -10.27 -45.28
N HIS A 81 -5.47 -11.45 -45.75
CA HIS A 81 -4.93 -12.05 -46.99
C HIS A 81 -6.01 -12.43 -48.00
N CYS A 82 -7.29 -12.32 -47.65
CA CYS A 82 -8.42 -12.70 -48.51
C CYS A 82 -8.95 -11.50 -49.29
N SER A 83 -8.90 -11.55 -50.62
CA SER A 83 -9.46 -10.51 -51.51
C SER A 83 -10.97 -10.38 -51.41
N ASP A 84 -11.67 -11.48 -51.09
CA ASP A 84 -13.14 -11.55 -51.02
C ASP A 84 -13.66 -11.26 -49.59
N PHE A 85 -12.80 -10.77 -48.70
CA PHE A 85 -13.18 -10.47 -47.33
C PHE A 85 -14.17 -9.30 -47.28
N VAL A 86 -15.32 -9.55 -46.65
CA VAL A 86 -16.30 -8.51 -46.30
C VAL A 86 -16.61 -8.65 -44.83
N GLU A 87 -16.43 -7.58 -44.05
CA GLU A 87 -16.70 -7.59 -42.62
C GLU A 87 -18.20 -7.66 -42.33
N ASP A 88 -18.58 -8.55 -41.43
CA ASP A 88 -19.93 -8.68 -40.86
C ASP A 88 -19.96 -8.05 -39.47
N VAL A 89 -20.72 -6.96 -39.35
CA VAL A 89 -20.79 -6.16 -38.13
C VAL A 89 -22.01 -6.57 -37.31
N CYS A 90 -21.76 -6.97 -36.06
CA CYS A 90 -22.82 -7.38 -35.16
C CYS A 90 -23.79 -6.24 -34.84
N SER A 91 -25.09 -6.48 -35.00
CA SER A 91 -26.16 -5.51 -34.72
C SER A 91 -26.30 -5.13 -33.23
N VAL A 92 -25.74 -5.93 -32.32
CA VAL A 92 -25.69 -5.63 -30.87
C VAL A 92 -25.01 -4.29 -30.60
N LYS A 93 -24.04 -3.88 -31.43
CA LYS A 93 -23.36 -2.58 -31.28
C LYS A 93 -24.31 -1.38 -31.49
N ASN A 94 -25.44 -1.58 -32.16
CA ASN A 94 -26.40 -0.54 -32.52
C ASN A 94 -27.67 -0.55 -31.67
N LYS A 95 -27.82 -1.53 -30.77
CA LYS A 95 -29.01 -1.68 -29.91
C LYS A 95 -28.61 -1.72 -28.44
N PRO A 96 -29.33 -1.04 -27.54
CA PRO A 96 -29.15 -1.20 -26.09
C PRO A 96 -29.13 -2.69 -25.69
N PRO A 97 -28.20 -3.14 -24.84
CA PRO A 97 -27.24 -2.35 -24.06
C PRO A 97 -25.91 -2.00 -24.75
N TYR A 98 -25.80 -2.14 -26.07
CA TYR A 98 -24.60 -1.89 -26.91
C TYR A 98 -23.41 -2.83 -26.65
N VAL A 99 -23.61 -3.84 -25.80
CA VAL A 99 -22.58 -4.78 -25.36
C VAL A 99 -23.07 -6.21 -25.48
N CYS A 100 -22.14 -7.13 -25.69
CA CYS A 100 -22.42 -8.53 -25.92
C CYS A 100 -22.52 -9.36 -24.62
N ASN A 101 -22.35 -8.74 -23.44
CA ASN A 101 -22.29 -9.42 -22.14
C ASN A 101 -23.45 -10.41 -21.90
N GLY A 102 -24.67 -10.06 -22.31
CA GLY A 102 -25.87 -10.91 -22.17
C GLY A 102 -26.35 -11.57 -23.46
N CYS A 103 -25.51 -11.62 -24.51
CA CYS A 103 -25.90 -12.23 -25.78
C CYS A 103 -25.92 -13.76 -25.67
N SER A 104 -27.07 -14.39 -25.94
CA SER A 104 -27.21 -15.86 -25.89
C SER A 104 -26.31 -16.59 -26.89
N GLN A 105 -25.97 -15.95 -28.01
CA GLN A 105 -25.08 -16.50 -29.04
C GLN A 105 -23.60 -16.24 -28.77
N LEU A 106 -23.25 -15.51 -27.69
CA LEU A 106 -21.87 -15.14 -27.37
C LEU A 106 -20.89 -16.33 -27.41
N PRO A 107 -21.21 -17.53 -26.87
CA PRO A 107 -20.29 -18.67 -26.87
C PRO A 107 -19.97 -19.23 -28.27
N LYS A 108 -20.83 -19.00 -29.25
CA LYS A 108 -20.68 -19.46 -30.65
C LYS A 108 -20.38 -18.30 -31.61
N CYS A 109 -20.33 -17.07 -31.11
CA CYS A 109 -20.19 -15.88 -31.93
C CYS A 109 -18.73 -15.70 -32.37
N THR A 110 -18.52 -15.67 -33.68
CA THR A 110 -17.22 -15.46 -34.32
C THR A 110 -16.92 -13.99 -34.62
N LEU A 111 -17.90 -13.10 -34.43
CA LEU A 111 -17.77 -11.68 -34.73
C LEU A 111 -16.99 -10.92 -33.64
N LEU A 112 -16.64 -9.67 -33.94
CA LEU A 112 -16.01 -8.76 -32.99
C LEU A 112 -17.00 -8.42 -31.87
N LYS A 113 -16.65 -8.78 -30.64
CA LYS A 113 -17.51 -8.62 -29.46
C LYS A 113 -17.24 -7.27 -28.82
N ARG A 114 -18.28 -6.61 -28.33
CA ARG A 114 -18.15 -5.42 -27.48
C ARG A 114 -18.44 -5.80 -26.04
N ILE A 115 -17.47 -5.65 -25.15
CA ILE A 115 -17.57 -6.07 -23.75
C ILE A 115 -17.49 -4.85 -22.85
N TYR A 116 -18.30 -4.85 -21.79
CA TYR A 116 -18.16 -3.92 -20.69
C TYR A 116 -17.73 -4.68 -19.43
N ASP A 117 -16.64 -4.23 -18.83
CA ASP A 117 -16.16 -4.72 -17.55
C ASP A 117 -16.15 -3.56 -16.54
N PRO A 118 -16.83 -3.68 -15.37
CA PRO A 118 -16.90 -2.60 -14.40
C PRO A 118 -15.55 -2.26 -13.73
N ALA A 119 -14.65 -3.22 -13.55
CA ALA A 119 -13.36 -2.98 -12.94
C ALA A 119 -12.48 -2.15 -13.88
N ASP A 120 -12.39 -2.57 -15.14
CA ASP A 120 -11.67 -1.83 -16.19
C ASP A 120 -12.26 -0.41 -16.37
N ALA A 121 -13.58 -0.28 -16.35
CA ALA A 121 -14.27 1.00 -16.47
C ALA A 121 -13.93 1.95 -15.30
N HIS A 122 -13.88 1.41 -14.07
CA HIS A 122 -13.54 2.18 -12.88
C HIS A 122 -12.10 2.70 -12.94
N GLU A 123 -11.15 1.85 -13.31
CA GLU A 123 -9.74 2.23 -13.46
C GLU A 123 -9.55 3.32 -14.52
N ARG A 124 -10.16 3.15 -15.70
CA ARG A 124 -10.09 4.14 -16.78
C ARG A 124 -10.70 5.49 -16.40
N ALA A 125 -11.81 5.49 -15.67
CA ALA A 125 -12.44 6.71 -15.18
C ALA A 125 -11.54 7.43 -14.17
N HIS A 126 -10.92 6.69 -13.25
CA HIS A 126 -10.02 7.24 -12.24
C HIS A 126 -8.74 7.81 -12.87
N HIS A 127 -8.18 7.13 -13.88
CA HIS A 127 -7.01 7.60 -14.62
C HIS A 127 -7.29 8.93 -15.33
N ALA A 128 -8.39 9.03 -16.08
CA ALA A 128 -8.75 10.26 -16.79
C ALA A 128 -8.95 11.46 -15.85
N VAL A 129 -9.53 11.24 -14.66
CA VAL A 129 -9.67 12.30 -13.64
C VAL A 129 -8.32 12.69 -13.04
N SER A 130 -7.41 11.74 -12.88
CA SER A 130 -6.05 12.01 -12.42
C SER A 130 -5.27 12.83 -13.44
N GLU A 131 -5.28 12.43 -14.71
CA GLU A 131 -4.57 13.11 -15.81
C GLU A 131 -5.06 14.54 -16.03
N ALA A 132 -6.39 14.75 -16.00
CA ALA A 132 -6.97 16.09 -16.14
C ALA A 132 -6.55 17.08 -15.03
N ARG A 133 -5.99 16.57 -13.92
CA ARG A 133 -5.54 17.36 -12.76
C ARG A 133 -4.02 17.45 -12.66
N THR A 134 -3.30 16.85 -13.61
CA THR A 134 -1.84 16.87 -13.66
C THR A 134 -1.37 17.68 -14.87
N GLY A 135 -0.68 18.79 -14.62
CA GLY A 135 -0.09 19.61 -15.68
C GLY A 135 -0.05 21.11 -15.35
N ILE A 136 0.70 21.87 -16.14
CA ILE A 136 0.71 23.32 -16.13
C ILE A 136 -0.37 23.79 -17.11
N MET A 137 -1.40 24.46 -16.60
CA MET A 137 -2.46 25.04 -17.42
C MET A 137 -2.09 26.46 -17.88
N SER A 138 -0.99 26.60 -18.61
CA SER A 138 -0.61 27.87 -19.24
C SER A 138 0.07 27.61 -20.58
N ASN A 139 -0.09 28.54 -21.52
CA ASN A 139 0.57 28.48 -22.81
C ASN A 139 2.03 28.97 -22.68
N GLU A 140 2.85 28.69 -23.69
CA GLU A 140 4.28 29.04 -23.68
C GLU A 140 4.51 30.56 -23.68
N ASP A 141 3.68 31.32 -24.38
CA ASP A 141 3.77 32.78 -24.48
C ASP A 141 3.56 33.47 -23.12
N ASP A 142 2.59 32.98 -22.33
CA ASP A 142 2.31 33.46 -20.99
C ASP A 142 3.47 33.15 -20.03
N ILE A 143 4.05 31.96 -20.14
CA ILE A 143 5.21 31.57 -19.35
C ILE A 143 6.41 32.46 -19.70
N ALA A 144 6.67 32.71 -20.99
CA ALA A 144 7.75 33.57 -21.44
C ALA A 144 7.58 35.02 -20.98
N ARG A 145 6.36 35.54 -21.05
CA ARG A 145 6.01 36.89 -20.56
C ARG A 145 6.25 37.02 -19.06
N ILE A 146 5.76 36.06 -18.27
CA ILE A 146 5.97 36.04 -16.81
C ILE A 146 7.47 35.90 -16.48
N ASN A 147 8.19 35.02 -17.20
CA ASN A 147 9.63 34.82 -17.04
C ASN A 147 10.41 36.14 -17.24
N GLY A 148 10.04 36.95 -18.24
CA GLY A 148 10.67 38.24 -18.52
C GLY A 148 10.54 39.25 -17.37
N ILE A 149 9.46 39.19 -16.60
CA ILE A 149 9.23 40.05 -15.42
C ILE A 149 9.99 39.49 -14.20
N ILE A 150 9.84 38.19 -13.94
CA ILE A 150 10.32 37.56 -12.71
C ILE A 150 11.83 37.38 -12.69
N SER A 151 12.41 36.85 -13.78
CA SER A 151 13.81 36.39 -13.78
C SER A 151 14.84 37.49 -13.51
N PRO A 152 14.74 38.70 -14.10
CA PRO A 152 15.68 39.79 -13.79
C PRO A 152 15.62 40.25 -12.32
N LEU A 153 14.41 40.32 -11.76
CA LEU A 153 14.22 40.81 -10.39
C LEU A 153 14.70 39.80 -9.33
N VAL A 154 14.50 38.50 -9.56
CA VAL A 154 15.06 37.47 -8.69
C VAL A 154 16.59 37.45 -8.78
N LYS A 155 17.18 37.62 -9.97
CA LYS A 155 18.63 37.74 -10.13
C LYS A 155 19.22 38.96 -9.40
N ASN A 156 18.42 40.01 -9.18
CA ASN A 156 18.76 41.15 -8.32
C ASN A 156 18.57 40.88 -6.81
N GLY A 157 18.28 39.63 -6.42
CA GLY A 157 18.13 39.21 -5.03
C GLY A 157 16.74 39.43 -4.42
N GLN A 158 15.74 39.82 -5.21
CA GLN A 158 14.37 39.97 -4.71
C GLN A 158 13.69 38.60 -4.50
N SER A 159 12.81 38.52 -3.50
CA SER A 159 11.98 37.33 -3.29
C SER A 159 10.79 37.32 -4.24
N LEU A 160 10.32 36.13 -4.66
CA LEU A 160 9.10 36.01 -5.48
C LEU A 160 7.88 36.66 -4.83
N HIS A 161 7.78 36.64 -3.50
CA HIS A 161 6.72 37.30 -2.77
C HIS A 161 6.71 38.82 -2.99
N GLN A 162 7.88 39.45 -2.90
CA GLN A 162 8.05 40.88 -3.14
C GLN A 162 7.67 41.24 -4.58
N ILE A 163 8.16 40.46 -5.54
CA ILE A 163 7.90 40.69 -6.97
C ILE A 163 6.40 40.50 -7.27
N TYR A 164 5.79 39.47 -6.70
CA TYR A 164 4.37 39.20 -6.85
C TYR A 164 3.54 40.39 -6.39
N LEU A 165 3.80 40.95 -5.20
CA LEU A 165 3.06 42.10 -4.68
C LEU A 165 3.22 43.36 -5.54
N ALA A 166 4.38 43.56 -6.17
CA ALA A 166 4.64 44.72 -7.02
C ALA A 166 4.03 44.60 -8.42
N HIS A 167 3.83 43.38 -8.92
CA HIS A 167 3.42 43.09 -10.30
C HIS A 167 2.16 42.20 -10.37
N VAL A 168 1.26 42.24 -9.38
CA VAL A 168 0.07 41.37 -9.32
C VAL A 168 -0.74 41.45 -10.61
N ASP A 169 -1.03 42.67 -11.06
CA ASP A 169 -1.85 42.94 -12.25
C ASP A 169 -1.17 42.53 -13.55
N GLU A 170 0.17 42.57 -13.60
CA GLU A 170 0.92 42.14 -14.77
C GLU A 170 1.07 40.61 -14.81
N LEU A 171 1.23 39.95 -13.66
CA LEU A 171 1.50 38.52 -13.59
C LEU A 171 0.24 37.67 -13.86
N MET A 172 -0.95 38.16 -13.51
CA MET A 172 -2.25 37.51 -13.75
C MET A 172 -2.33 36.04 -13.27
N CYS A 173 -1.50 35.65 -12.32
CA CYS A 173 -1.47 34.31 -11.74
C CYS A 173 -1.16 34.40 -10.24
N SER A 174 -1.49 33.36 -9.48
CA SER A 174 -1.24 33.35 -8.04
C SER A 174 0.25 33.27 -7.71
N GLU A 175 0.66 33.79 -6.55
CA GLU A 175 2.03 33.62 -6.04
C GLU A 175 2.47 32.14 -6.03
N LYS A 176 1.54 31.23 -5.68
CA LYS A 176 1.77 29.78 -5.69
C LYS A 176 2.12 29.26 -7.08
N THR A 177 1.49 29.81 -8.12
CA THR A 177 1.74 29.46 -9.51
C THR A 177 3.18 29.79 -9.91
N LEU A 178 3.70 30.95 -9.47
CA LEU A 178 5.10 31.33 -9.72
C LEU A 178 6.09 30.34 -9.11
N TYR A 179 5.86 29.93 -7.85
CA TYR A 179 6.70 28.92 -7.21
C TYR A 179 6.64 27.58 -7.96
N ASN A 180 5.45 27.17 -8.42
CA ASN A 180 5.30 25.94 -9.21
C ASN A 180 6.07 26.02 -10.54
N TYR A 181 6.08 27.18 -11.21
CA TYR A 181 6.80 27.35 -12.48
C TYR A 181 8.31 27.33 -12.30
N VAL A 182 8.82 27.92 -11.21
CA VAL A 182 10.24 27.79 -10.84
C VAL A 182 10.60 26.34 -10.50
N ASP A 183 9.75 25.63 -9.74
CA ASP A 183 9.96 24.22 -9.40
C ASP A 183 9.92 23.31 -10.64
N ALA A 184 9.06 23.62 -11.60
CA ALA A 184 8.96 22.95 -12.89
C ALA A 184 10.01 23.41 -13.91
N GLN A 185 10.95 24.29 -13.51
CA GLN A 185 12.06 24.75 -14.35
C GLN A 185 11.66 25.52 -15.61
N LEU A 186 10.49 26.16 -15.60
CA LEU A 186 9.93 26.90 -16.75
C LEU A 186 10.51 28.32 -16.91
N PHE A 187 11.26 28.80 -15.92
CA PHE A 187 11.89 30.11 -15.94
C PHE A 187 13.42 29.99 -16.03
N ASP A 188 14.07 31.08 -16.41
CA ASP A 188 15.54 31.19 -16.46
C ASP A 188 16.19 31.20 -15.06
N ILE A 189 15.36 31.34 -14.02
CA ILE A 189 15.75 31.21 -12.61
C ILE A 189 15.47 29.80 -12.08
N ARG A 190 16.26 29.40 -11.09
CA ARG A 190 16.17 28.13 -10.40
C ARG A 190 15.93 28.35 -8.90
N ASN A 191 15.61 27.27 -8.20
CA ASN A 191 15.43 27.30 -6.76
C ASN A 191 16.65 27.82 -5.98
N ILE A 192 17.85 27.73 -6.55
CA ILE A 192 19.10 28.25 -5.98
C ILE A 192 19.17 29.79 -5.99
N ASP A 193 18.48 30.43 -6.93
CA ASP A 193 18.47 31.89 -7.08
C ASP A 193 17.50 32.56 -6.09
N LEU A 194 16.66 31.77 -5.42
CA LEU A 194 15.68 32.28 -4.46
C LEU A 194 16.33 32.52 -3.09
N PRO A 195 16.24 33.75 -2.51
CA PRO A 195 17.02 34.19 -1.35
C PRO A 195 17.02 33.29 -0.10
N ARG A 196 15.96 32.47 0.08
CA ARG A 196 15.79 31.62 1.26
C ARG A 196 15.43 30.16 0.95
N LYS A 197 15.13 29.79 -0.30
CA LYS A 197 14.52 28.48 -0.60
C LYS A 197 15.48 27.32 -0.32
N VAL A 198 16.76 27.49 -0.61
CA VAL A 198 17.81 26.51 -0.30
C VAL A 198 18.23 26.48 1.18
N LYS A 199 17.84 27.47 1.98
CA LYS A 199 18.13 27.53 3.44
C LYS A 199 17.05 26.85 4.28
N TYR A 200 15.84 26.73 3.77
CA TYR A 200 14.76 26.06 4.49
C TYR A 200 14.81 24.55 4.29
N ARG A 201 14.81 23.81 5.41
CA ARG A 201 14.57 22.36 5.38
C ARG A 201 13.16 22.13 4.77
N PRO A 202 13.00 21.20 3.81
CA PRO A 202 11.69 20.86 3.26
C PRO A 202 10.69 20.61 4.37
N ARG A 203 9.53 21.27 4.30
CA ARG A 203 8.47 21.08 5.30
C ARG A 203 8.07 19.61 5.23
N TYR A 204 8.28 18.86 6.30
CA TYR A 204 7.93 17.44 6.39
C TYR A 204 6.42 17.30 6.18
N LYS A 205 6.00 16.86 5.00
CA LYS A 205 4.65 16.33 4.80
C LYS A 205 4.67 14.93 5.39
N LYS A 206 3.88 14.74 6.45
CA LYS A 206 3.61 13.40 6.98
C LYS A 206 3.03 12.58 5.81
N PRO A 207 3.67 11.50 5.37
CA PRO A 207 3.06 10.64 4.35
C PRO A 207 1.69 10.21 4.87
N GLU A 208 0.63 10.56 4.14
CA GLU A 208 -0.70 10.03 4.40
C GLU A 208 -0.71 8.58 3.94
N PHE A 209 -0.23 7.68 4.79
CA PHE A 209 -0.56 6.27 4.62
C PHE A 209 -2.08 6.17 4.78
N LYS A 210 -2.78 5.82 3.68
CA LYS A 210 -4.19 5.43 3.73
C LYS A 210 -4.32 4.11 4.47
N VAL A 211 -4.15 4.15 5.78
CA VAL A 211 -4.53 3.06 6.67
C VAL A 211 -6.05 3.04 6.68
N ASP A 212 -6.64 1.93 6.23
CA ASP A 212 -8.09 1.72 6.32
C ASP A 212 -8.51 1.87 7.79
N ARG A 213 -9.28 2.92 8.10
CA ARG A 213 -9.76 3.19 9.46
C ARG A 213 -10.67 2.06 9.97
N GLY A 214 -11.23 1.25 9.07
CA GLY A 214 -12.01 0.06 9.39
C GLY A 214 -11.23 -0.98 10.21
N CYS A 215 -9.89 -1.00 10.13
CA CYS A 215 -9.08 -1.90 10.95
C CYS A 215 -9.14 -1.59 12.46
N ARG A 216 -9.69 -0.43 12.85
CA ARG A 216 -9.70 0.09 14.23
C ARG A 216 -11.04 -0.10 14.95
N ILE A 217 -12.07 -0.52 14.23
CA ILE A 217 -13.39 -0.77 14.80
C ILE A 217 -13.24 -1.89 15.86
N GLU A 218 -13.72 -1.62 17.08
CA GLU A 218 -13.62 -2.49 18.27
C GLU A 218 -12.18 -2.76 18.77
N ARG A 219 -11.22 -1.92 18.38
CA ARG A 219 -9.80 -2.04 18.78
C ARG A 219 -9.22 -0.74 19.35
N SER A 220 -10.08 0.18 19.78
CA SER A 220 -9.63 1.44 20.39
C SER A 220 -9.03 1.22 21.79
N TYR A 221 -8.37 2.24 22.33
CA TYR A 221 -7.89 2.19 23.70
C TYR A 221 -9.04 2.06 24.72
N ALA A 222 -10.20 2.62 24.42
CA ALA A 222 -11.41 2.43 25.24
C ALA A 222 -11.88 0.96 25.24
N ASP A 223 -11.82 0.28 24.07
CA ASP A 223 -12.14 -1.15 23.97
C ASP A 223 -11.13 -2.01 24.73
N PHE A 224 -9.86 -1.62 24.70
CA PHE A 224 -8.80 -2.25 25.51
C PHE A 224 -9.08 -2.14 27.00
N GLN A 225 -9.43 -0.94 27.50
CA GLN A 225 -9.78 -0.75 28.91
C GLN A 225 -11.01 -1.57 29.30
N LYS A 226 -12.04 -1.62 28.44
CA LYS A 226 -13.21 -2.46 28.64
C LYS A 226 -12.85 -3.94 28.70
N TYR A 227 -11.95 -4.40 27.84
CA TYR A 227 -11.48 -5.78 27.82
C TYR A 227 -10.71 -6.15 29.08
N LEU A 228 -9.80 -5.29 29.55
CA LEU A 228 -9.07 -5.50 30.80
C LEU A 228 -10.00 -5.46 32.02
N GLY A 229 -11.00 -4.57 32.03
CA GLY A 229 -12.01 -4.55 33.10
C GLY A 229 -12.80 -5.86 33.21
N ALA A 230 -13.02 -6.55 32.09
CA ALA A 230 -13.65 -7.87 32.08
C ALA A 230 -12.67 -9.03 32.34
N ASN A 231 -11.37 -8.83 32.13
CA ASN A 231 -10.33 -9.86 32.24
C ASN A 231 -9.10 -9.31 32.98
N PRO A 232 -9.20 -9.04 34.30
CA PRO A 232 -8.17 -8.30 35.05
C PRO A 232 -6.83 -9.02 35.15
N GLU A 233 -6.82 -10.36 35.08
CA GLU A 233 -5.61 -11.19 35.13
C GLU A 233 -4.87 -11.28 33.78
N THR A 234 -5.33 -10.54 32.76
CA THR A 234 -4.72 -10.61 31.42
C THR A 234 -3.36 -9.93 31.41
N THR A 235 -2.34 -10.64 30.95
CA THR A 235 -1.01 -10.08 30.74
C THR A 235 -0.97 -9.20 29.49
N ILE A 236 -0.22 -8.11 29.55
CA ILE A 236 -0.19 -7.11 28.48
C ILE A 236 1.16 -7.15 27.77
N VAL A 237 1.12 -7.31 26.45
CA VAL A 237 2.27 -7.13 25.58
C VAL A 237 2.17 -5.81 24.85
N GLN A 238 3.22 -5.00 24.86
CA GLN A 238 3.30 -3.76 24.10
C GLN A 238 4.18 -3.96 22.87
N MET A 239 3.73 -3.49 21.71
CA MET A 239 4.48 -3.52 20.46
C MET A 239 4.82 -2.11 20.00
N ASP A 240 6.03 -1.92 19.47
CA ASP A 240 6.48 -0.62 18.98
C ASP A 240 7.57 -0.74 17.92
N SER A 241 7.77 0.32 17.14
CA SER A 241 8.80 0.41 16.12
C SER A 241 9.86 1.44 16.51
N VAL A 242 11.11 1.01 16.63
CA VAL A 242 12.24 1.91 16.84
C VAL A 242 12.92 2.16 15.49
N ILE A 243 12.79 3.39 14.98
CA ILE A 243 13.43 3.80 13.72
C ILE A 243 14.87 4.26 13.99
N GLY A 244 15.82 3.75 13.17
CA GLY A 244 17.21 4.20 13.14
C GLY A 244 17.34 5.48 12.31
N ARG A 245 17.41 5.32 10.98
CA ARG A 245 17.33 6.40 9.98
C ARG A 245 16.04 6.28 9.18
N VAL A 246 15.44 7.41 8.83
CA VAL A 246 14.27 7.44 7.93
C VAL A 246 14.61 6.77 6.60
N GLY A 247 13.86 5.74 6.24
CA GLY A 247 14.07 4.96 5.00
C GLY A 247 15.13 3.86 5.09
N GLY A 248 15.77 3.66 6.25
CA GLY A 248 16.66 2.52 6.51
C GLY A 248 15.98 1.45 7.39
N LYS A 249 16.78 0.50 7.88
CA LYS A 249 16.29 -0.57 8.76
C LYS A 249 15.66 -0.02 10.04
N CYS A 250 14.68 -0.75 10.58
CA CYS A 250 14.02 -0.45 11.84
C CYS A 250 13.96 -1.68 12.76
N LEU A 251 13.68 -1.46 14.04
CA LEU A 251 13.44 -2.55 14.99
C LEU A 251 11.95 -2.64 15.30
N LEU A 252 11.41 -3.86 15.35
CA LEU A 252 10.16 -4.13 16.06
C LEU A 252 10.52 -4.54 17.48
N THR A 253 10.05 -3.79 18.48
CA THR A 253 10.19 -4.15 19.89
C THR A 253 8.90 -4.74 20.42
N ILE A 254 9.01 -5.86 21.15
CA ILE A 254 7.92 -6.54 21.82
C ILE A 254 8.23 -6.54 23.31
N HIS A 255 7.41 -5.86 24.10
CA HIS A 255 7.63 -5.65 25.52
C HIS A 255 6.57 -6.36 26.37
N PHE A 256 6.99 -7.30 27.20
CA PHE A 256 6.14 -7.95 28.20
C PHE A 256 6.12 -7.07 29.45
N VAL A 257 4.98 -6.44 29.75
CA VAL A 257 4.91 -5.36 30.75
C VAL A 257 5.24 -5.86 32.15
N GLU A 258 4.72 -7.02 32.54
CA GLU A 258 4.83 -7.58 33.90
C GLU A 258 6.27 -7.99 34.23
N SER A 259 6.92 -8.73 33.33
CA SER A 259 8.33 -9.14 33.49
C SER A 259 9.33 -8.05 33.11
N SER A 260 8.85 -7.03 32.40
CA SER A 260 9.66 -6.05 31.69
C SER A 260 10.67 -6.61 30.69
N LEU A 261 10.50 -7.87 30.25
CA LEU A 261 11.30 -8.45 29.17
C LEU A 261 11.00 -7.71 27.87
N MET A 262 12.02 -7.42 27.07
CA MET A 262 11.84 -6.85 25.75
C MET A 262 12.57 -7.68 24.71
N LEU A 263 11.89 -8.01 23.62
CA LEU A 263 12.49 -8.60 22.42
C LEU A 263 12.64 -7.50 21.36
N ALA A 264 13.63 -7.64 20.50
CA ALA A 264 13.81 -6.73 19.37
C ALA A 264 14.19 -7.51 18.11
N PHE A 265 13.51 -7.19 17.01
CA PHE A 265 13.69 -7.83 15.71
C PHE A 265 14.04 -6.78 14.67
N LEU A 266 15.15 -6.99 13.96
CA LEU A 266 15.59 -6.13 12.88
C LEU A 266 14.73 -6.36 11.64
N ARG A 267 14.33 -5.27 10.98
CA ARG A 267 13.50 -5.28 9.79
C ARG A 267 14.08 -4.36 8.73
N ASP A 268 14.05 -4.81 7.48
CA ASP A 268 14.57 -4.03 6.35
C ASP A 268 13.65 -2.87 5.94
N ALA A 269 12.35 -3.00 6.22
CA ALA A 269 11.37 -1.96 5.92
C ALA A 269 10.30 -1.88 7.02
N ASN A 270 9.81 -0.67 7.29
CA ASN A 270 8.73 -0.46 8.26
C ASN A 270 7.34 -0.68 7.62
N THR A 271 7.02 -1.95 7.31
CA THR A 271 5.77 -2.34 6.64
C THR A 271 4.94 -3.29 7.50
N SER A 272 3.64 -3.41 7.24
CA SER A 272 2.79 -4.37 7.96
C SER A 272 3.17 -5.82 7.70
N ALA A 273 3.61 -6.14 6.48
CA ALA A 273 4.09 -7.48 6.13
C ALA A 273 5.25 -7.92 7.04
N SER A 274 6.25 -7.03 7.23
CA SER A 274 7.41 -7.32 8.09
C SER A 274 7.03 -7.60 9.55
N VAL A 275 5.97 -6.96 10.07
CA VAL A 275 5.46 -7.22 11.42
C VAL A 275 4.79 -8.59 11.47
N ILE A 276 3.95 -8.90 10.49
CA ILE A 276 3.22 -10.17 10.41
C ILE A 276 4.20 -11.36 10.33
N GLU A 277 5.27 -11.22 9.55
CA GLU A 277 6.33 -12.24 9.44
C GLU A 277 6.95 -12.56 10.80
N ILE A 278 7.30 -11.55 11.60
CA ILE A 278 7.87 -11.76 12.94
C ILE A 278 6.86 -12.42 13.88
N ILE A 279 5.59 -12.00 13.83
CA ILE A 279 4.54 -12.61 14.67
C ILE A 279 4.33 -14.08 14.27
N ASN A 280 4.35 -14.39 12.97
CA ASN A 280 4.25 -15.77 12.48
C ASN A 280 5.46 -16.61 12.91
N LEU A 281 6.67 -16.06 12.82
CA LEU A 281 7.88 -16.71 13.30
C LEU A 281 7.78 -17.03 14.80
N LEU A 282 7.33 -16.06 15.61
CA LEU A 282 7.15 -16.27 17.05
C LEU A 282 6.09 -17.33 17.35
N ASP A 283 4.99 -17.34 16.62
CA ASP A 283 3.92 -18.33 16.76
C ASP A 283 4.40 -19.75 16.42
N GLU A 284 5.21 -19.89 15.37
CA GLU A 284 5.84 -21.15 14.98
C GLU A 284 6.85 -21.64 16.03
N VAL A 285 7.76 -20.77 16.47
CA VAL A 285 8.83 -21.09 17.43
C VAL A 285 8.27 -21.44 18.82
N LEU A 286 7.25 -20.72 19.27
CA LEU A 286 6.64 -20.95 20.59
C LEU A 286 5.61 -22.10 20.54
N GLY A 287 4.96 -22.30 19.40
CA GLY A 287 3.81 -23.16 19.25
C GLY A 287 2.52 -22.52 19.78
N ALA A 288 1.38 -22.96 19.25
CA ALA A 288 0.09 -22.28 19.44
C ALA A 288 -0.32 -22.08 20.91
N LYS A 289 -0.09 -23.08 21.76
CA LYS A 289 -0.46 -23.03 23.18
C LYS A 289 0.36 -21.99 23.95
N THR A 290 1.69 -22.00 23.77
CA THR A 290 2.60 -21.08 24.45
C THR A 290 2.43 -19.65 23.92
N PHE A 291 2.27 -19.48 22.60
CA PHE A 291 2.01 -18.17 22.01
C PHE A 291 0.72 -17.55 22.57
N ASN A 292 -0.40 -18.27 22.56
CA ASN A 292 -1.68 -17.76 23.07
C ASN A 292 -1.60 -17.33 24.54
N SER A 293 -0.80 -18.04 25.35
CA SER A 293 -0.62 -17.73 26.76
C SER A 293 0.28 -16.52 27.00
N LEU A 294 1.27 -16.28 26.13
CA LEU A 294 2.22 -15.17 26.27
C LEU A 294 1.70 -13.88 25.64
N PHE A 295 0.89 -14.00 24.59
CA PHE A 295 0.36 -12.88 23.82
C PHE A 295 -1.19 -12.84 23.87
N PRO A 296 -1.83 -12.85 25.05
CA PRO A 296 -3.29 -12.79 25.09
C PRO A 296 -3.80 -11.46 24.53
N VAL A 297 -3.09 -10.35 24.83
CA VAL A 297 -3.38 -9.02 24.32
C VAL A 297 -2.10 -8.29 23.92
N ILE A 298 -2.17 -7.60 22.77
CA ILE A 298 -1.14 -6.73 22.24
C ILE A 298 -1.67 -5.30 22.17
N LEU A 299 -0.95 -4.35 22.77
CA LEU A 299 -1.20 -2.92 22.68
C LEU A 299 -0.12 -2.25 21.81
N THR A 300 -0.52 -1.56 20.75
CA THR A 300 0.40 -0.88 19.82
C THR A 300 -0.01 0.56 19.54
N ASP A 301 0.86 1.32 18.88
CA ASP A 301 0.53 2.68 18.43
C ASP A 301 -0.24 2.65 17.09
N ASN A 302 -0.63 3.83 16.61
CA ASN A 302 -1.33 3.96 15.33
C ASN A 302 -0.39 3.93 14.10
N GLY A 303 0.80 3.33 14.23
CA GLY A 303 1.77 3.17 13.15
C GLY A 303 1.18 2.43 11.95
N SER A 304 1.60 2.82 10.74
CA SER A 304 1.15 2.19 9.49
C SER A 304 1.60 0.74 9.38
N GLU A 305 2.68 0.36 10.03
CA GLU A 305 3.16 -1.01 10.14
C GLU A 305 2.23 -1.93 10.94
N PHE A 306 1.29 -1.37 11.71
CA PHE A 306 0.31 -2.15 12.46
C PHE A 306 -1.06 -2.18 11.77
N SER A 307 -1.18 -1.69 10.53
CA SER A 307 -2.47 -1.48 9.85
C SER A 307 -3.24 -2.75 9.45
N ASN A 308 -2.71 -3.95 9.69
CA ASN A 308 -3.36 -5.22 9.33
C ASN A 308 -3.56 -6.13 10.55
N PRO A 309 -4.50 -5.80 11.45
CA PRO A 309 -4.74 -6.55 12.68
C PRO A 309 -5.25 -7.96 12.43
N LYS A 310 -5.97 -8.22 11.32
CA LYS A 310 -6.54 -9.54 11.02
C LYS A 310 -5.47 -10.62 10.88
N GLU A 311 -4.39 -10.31 10.18
CA GLU A 311 -3.25 -11.22 9.99
C GLU A 311 -2.42 -11.38 11.28
N ILE A 312 -2.43 -10.38 12.16
CA ILE A 312 -1.77 -10.49 13.48
C ILE A 312 -2.63 -11.36 14.42
N GLU A 313 -3.95 -11.17 14.42
CA GLU A 313 -4.87 -11.84 15.35
C GLU A 313 -5.19 -13.28 14.96
N LYS A 314 -5.12 -13.67 13.69
CA LYS A 314 -5.57 -14.98 13.21
C LYS A 314 -4.43 -15.87 12.77
N ARG A 315 -4.64 -17.18 12.91
CA ARG A 315 -3.86 -18.21 12.21
C ARG A 315 -4.61 -18.60 10.95
N SER A 316 -3.88 -18.91 9.88
CA SER A 316 -4.47 -19.51 8.67
C SER A 316 -4.98 -20.93 8.93
N THR A 317 -4.42 -21.62 9.92
CA THR A 317 -4.65 -23.05 10.20
C THR A 317 -5.68 -23.33 11.29
N ILE A 318 -5.94 -22.36 12.19
CA ILE A 318 -6.82 -22.55 13.35
C ILE A 318 -7.95 -21.51 13.30
N PRO A 319 -9.23 -21.90 13.36
CA PRO A 319 -10.37 -20.98 13.26
C PRO A 319 -10.63 -20.21 14.57
N CYS A 320 -9.58 -19.84 15.31
CA CYS A 320 -9.66 -18.99 16.49
C CYS A 320 -8.56 -17.93 16.45
N ASN A 321 -8.78 -16.82 17.16
CA ASN A 321 -7.77 -15.78 17.28
C ASN A 321 -6.61 -16.27 18.17
N ARG A 322 -5.37 -16.03 17.73
CA ARG A 322 -4.15 -16.26 18.52
C ARG A 322 -3.83 -15.16 19.51
N THR A 323 -4.33 -13.95 19.26
CA THR A 323 -4.17 -12.77 20.12
C THR A 323 -5.27 -11.74 19.85
N LYS A 324 -5.37 -10.70 20.67
CA LYS A 324 -6.21 -9.52 20.45
C LYS A 324 -5.33 -8.28 20.35
N ILE A 325 -5.50 -7.47 19.31
CA ILE A 325 -4.72 -6.24 19.15
C ILE A 325 -5.57 -5.00 19.40
N PHE A 326 -5.02 -4.07 20.17
CA PHE A 326 -5.62 -2.77 20.44
C PHE A 326 -4.64 -1.63 20.14
N TYR A 327 -5.18 -0.45 19.91
CA TYR A 327 -4.42 0.74 19.52
C TYR A 327 -4.54 1.83 20.57
N CYS A 328 -3.42 2.48 20.88
CA CYS A 328 -3.41 3.72 21.64
C CYS A 328 -4.09 4.85 20.88
N ASP A 329 -4.53 5.86 21.61
CA ASP A 329 -5.08 7.08 21.03
C ASP A 329 -3.99 7.88 20.31
N PRO A 330 -4.32 8.60 19.22
CA PRO A 330 -3.39 9.50 18.57
C PRO A 330 -2.81 10.52 19.55
N SER A 331 -1.49 10.71 19.52
CA SER A 331 -0.77 11.66 20.38
C SER A 331 -0.84 11.36 21.89
N ALA A 332 -1.10 10.11 22.28
CA ALA A 332 -1.14 9.67 23.68
C ALA A 332 0.00 8.67 24.02
N PRO A 333 1.29 9.07 23.94
CA PRO A 333 2.42 8.17 24.20
C PRO A 333 2.41 7.59 25.63
N TYR A 334 1.84 8.33 26.59
CA TYR A 334 1.72 7.90 27.99
C TYR A 334 0.92 6.60 28.17
N GLN A 335 0.06 6.23 27.22
CA GLN A 335 -0.69 4.96 27.24
C GLN A 335 0.23 3.73 27.06
N LYS A 336 1.48 3.93 26.62
CA LYS A 336 2.54 2.89 26.47
C LYS A 336 3.83 3.27 27.21
N GLY A 337 3.72 3.97 28.35
CA GLY A 337 4.91 4.47 29.08
C GLY A 337 5.94 3.39 29.48
N ALA A 338 5.54 2.12 29.63
CA ALA A 338 6.48 1.04 29.96
C ALA A 338 7.46 0.72 28.82
N CYS A 339 7.01 0.80 27.57
CA CYS A 339 7.85 0.59 26.39
C CYS A 339 8.88 1.72 26.23
N GLU A 340 8.47 2.98 26.44
CA GLU A 340 9.35 4.15 26.31
C GLU A 340 10.58 4.08 27.23
N VAL A 341 10.38 3.72 28.50
CA VAL A 341 11.48 3.57 29.47
C VAL A 341 12.48 2.49 29.03
N ASN A 342 12.00 1.41 28.39
CA ASN A 342 12.88 0.38 27.88
C ASN A 342 13.62 0.81 26.62
N HIS A 343 12.99 1.60 25.76
CA HIS A 343 13.64 2.17 24.59
C HIS A 343 14.81 3.08 24.97
N GLU A 344 14.76 3.76 26.12
CA GLU A 344 15.92 4.52 26.61
C GLU A 344 17.17 3.64 26.75
N LEU A 345 17.02 2.38 27.19
CA LEU A 345 18.14 1.43 27.30
C LEU A 345 18.70 1.06 25.92
N ILE A 346 17.83 0.85 24.93
CA ILE A 346 18.26 0.69 23.53
C ILE A 346 19.03 1.94 23.09
N ARG A 347 18.51 3.14 23.39
CA ARG A 347 19.11 4.41 22.96
C ARG A 347 20.46 4.73 23.63
N ARG A 348 20.80 4.09 24.77
CA ARG A 348 22.16 4.17 25.36
C ARG A 348 23.20 3.45 24.49
N ILE A 349 22.80 2.38 23.79
CA ILE A 349 23.67 1.59 22.92
C ILE A 349 23.59 2.09 21.48
N LEU A 350 22.38 2.43 21.02
CA LEU A 350 22.06 2.92 19.68
C LEU A 350 21.43 4.33 19.75
N PRO A 351 22.25 5.40 19.86
CA PRO A 351 21.77 6.78 19.94
C PRO A 351 20.83 7.17 18.80
N LYS A 352 19.94 8.13 19.04
CA LYS A 352 19.02 8.64 18.00
C LYS A 352 19.80 9.12 16.76
N GLY A 353 19.34 8.72 15.58
CA GLY A 353 19.98 9.06 14.31
C GLY A 353 21.06 8.07 13.84
N SER A 354 21.42 7.07 14.65
CA SER A 354 22.31 5.97 14.21
C SER A 354 21.61 5.15 13.12
N SER A 355 22.33 4.82 12.04
CA SER A 355 21.83 3.85 11.06
C SER A 355 21.84 2.44 11.66
N PHE A 356 20.83 1.65 11.32
CA PHE A 356 20.75 0.23 11.67
C PHE A 356 21.12 -0.68 10.49
N ASP A 357 21.54 -0.10 9.35
CA ASP A 357 21.71 -0.83 8.09
C ASP A 357 22.86 -1.86 8.18
N GLU A 358 23.92 -1.53 8.92
CA GLU A 358 25.11 -2.39 9.17
C GLU A 358 24.91 -3.42 10.30
N LEU A 359 23.76 -3.37 10.99
CA LEU A 359 23.43 -4.30 12.06
C LEU A 359 22.81 -5.58 11.48
N THR A 360 23.04 -6.67 12.18
CA THR A 360 22.44 -7.99 11.93
C THR A 360 21.48 -8.35 13.07
N GLN A 361 20.61 -9.35 12.85
CA GLN A 361 19.74 -9.84 13.93
C GLN A 361 20.56 -10.37 15.12
N GLN A 362 21.76 -10.92 14.89
CA GLN A 362 22.66 -11.38 15.96
C GLN A 362 23.15 -10.22 16.83
N ASP A 363 23.50 -9.08 16.22
CA ASP A 363 23.88 -7.86 16.94
C ASP A 363 22.73 -7.36 17.83
N ILE A 364 21.49 -7.43 17.33
CA ILE A 364 20.30 -7.03 18.09
C ILE A 364 20.00 -8.01 19.22
N THR A 365 20.10 -9.32 18.99
CA THR A 365 19.93 -10.33 20.03
C THR A 365 20.98 -10.17 21.14
N LEU A 366 22.25 -9.93 20.79
CA LEU A 366 23.31 -9.62 21.74
C LEU A 366 22.94 -8.40 22.59
N MET A 367 22.58 -7.28 21.96
CA MET A 367 22.13 -6.07 22.65
C MET A 367 20.99 -6.35 23.63
N MET A 368 19.98 -7.11 23.21
CA MET A 368 18.83 -7.43 24.05
C MET A 368 19.19 -8.35 25.22
N ASN A 369 20.12 -9.29 25.05
CA ASN A 369 20.61 -10.12 26.16
C ASN A 369 21.27 -9.28 27.25
N HIS A 370 22.08 -8.28 26.89
CA HIS A 370 22.64 -7.33 27.86
C HIS A 370 21.56 -6.48 28.56
N ILE A 371 20.57 -5.98 27.80
CA ILE A 371 19.47 -5.16 28.36
C ILE A 371 18.57 -5.98 29.30
N ASN A 372 18.25 -7.22 28.93
CA ASN A 372 17.36 -8.10 29.68
C ASN A 372 18.04 -8.76 30.88
N SER A 373 19.38 -8.75 30.95
CA SER A 373 20.15 -9.20 32.11
C SER A 373 20.41 -8.08 33.13
N TYR A 374 20.13 -6.82 32.77
CA TYR A 374 20.33 -5.68 33.66
C TYR A 374 19.25 -5.63 34.75
N LYS A 375 19.68 -5.73 36.02
CA LYS A 375 18.82 -5.71 37.21
C LYS A 375 18.09 -4.39 37.37
N ARG A 376 16.82 -4.44 37.79
CA ARG A 376 15.95 -3.26 37.89
C ARG A 376 15.32 -3.17 39.27
N LYS A 377 15.39 -1.98 39.89
CA LYS A 377 14.76 -1.72 41.19
C LYS A 377 13.26 -2.07 41.20
N LYS A 378 12.55 -1.74 40.11
CA LYS A 378 11.11 -2.05 39.95
C LYS A 378 10.76 -3.54 39.93
N LEU A 379 11.75 -4.41 39.70
CA LEU A 379 11.60 -5.86 39.71
C LEU A 379 12.24 -6.48 40.97
N ASN A 380 12.28 -5.74 42.09
CA ASN A 380 12.94 -6.17 43.32
C ASN A 380 14.41 -6.55 43.10
N ASN A 381 15.13 -5.75 42.30
CA ASN A 381 16.52 -5.96 41.89
C ASN A 381 16.77 -7.26 41.11
N ARG A 382 15.74 -7.87 40.54
CA ARG A 382 15.87 -8.92 39.53
C ARG A 382 15.99 -8.30 38.13
N SER A 383 16.56 -9.07 37.22
CA SER A 383 16.61 -8.75 35.80
C SER A 383 15.32 -9.20 35.10
N PRO A 384 14.94 -8.56 33.97
CA PRO A 384 13.84 -9.03 33.14
C PRO A 384 13.92 -10.51 32.76
N TYR A 385 15.13 -11.01 32.49
CA TYR A 385 15.36 -12.44 32.20
C TYR A 385 14.95 -13.32 33.39
N GLU A 386 15.45 -13.03 34.59
CA GLU A 386 15.13 -13.79 35.81
C GLU A 386 13.62 -13.75 36.12
N THR A 387 13.00 -12.57 36.00
CA THR A 387 11.57 -12.41 36.26
C THR A 387 10.72 -13.16 35.24
N PHE A 388 11.04 -13.10 33.94
CA PHE A 388 10.31 -13.86 32.92
C PHE A 388 10.48 -15.36 33.11
N SER A 389 11.70 -15.83 33.39
CA SER A 389 12.00 -17.24 33.64
C SER A 389 11.21 -17.79 34.82
N PHE A 390 10.98 -16.97 35.85
CA PHE A 390 10.18 -17.36 37.02
C PHE A 390 8.70 -17.60 36.67
N TYR A 391 8.11 -16.78 35.80
CA TYR A 391 6.69 -16.90 35.44
C TYR A 391 6.41 -17.93 34.33
N TYR A 392 7.30 -18.05 33.35
CA TYR A 392 7.04 -18.83 32.12
C TYR A 392 8.04 -19.96 31.85
N GLY A 393 9.08 -20.09 32.68
CA GLY A 393 10.11 -21.09 32.53
C GLY A 393 11.23 -20.69 31.57
N GLU A 394 12.41 -21.30 31.76
CA GLU A 394 13.61 -20.98 30.99
C GLU A 394 13.54 -21.51 29.54
N ASP A 395 12.83 -22.61 29.30
CA ASP A 395 12.70 -23.20 27.96
C ASP A 395 11.99 -22.29 26.97
N VAL A 396 11.13 -21.39 27.46
CA VAL A 396 10.49 -20.36 26.64
C VAL A 396 11.52 -19.29 26.25
N LEU A 397 12.37 -18.85 27.18
CA LEU A 397 13.44 -17.89 26.90
C LEU A 397 14.45 -18.43 25.87
N LYS A 398 14.83 -19.70 26.00
CA LYS A 398 15.72 -20.38 25.05
C LYS A 398 15.11 -20.39 23.64
N ARG A 399 13.82 -20.72 23.53
CA ARG A 399 13.09 -20.66 22.25
C ARG A 399 13.02 -19.24 21.68
N LEU A 400 12.90 -18.23 22.52
CA LEU A 400 12.93 -16.81 22.12
C LEU A 400 14.35 -16.29 21.77
N GLY A 401 15.39 -17.13 21.89
CA GLY A 401 16.78 -16.75 21.63
C GLY A 401 17.38 -15.84 22.71
N CYS A 402 16.76 -15.78 23.90
CA CYS A 402 17.26 -15.00 25.03
C CYS A 402 18.31 -15.80 25.80
N SER A 403 19.39 -15.14 26.22
CA SER A 403 20.42 -15.73 27.06
C SER A 403 20.86 -14.76 28.16
N PRO A 404 21.15 -15.24 29.37
CA PRO A 404 21.57 -14.39 30.47
C PRO A 404 23.01 -13.94 30.26
N VAL A 405 23.33 -12.73 30.74
CA VAL A 405 24.68 -12.16 30.77
C VAL A 405 25.06 -11.88 32.21
N ALA A 406 26.23 -12.37 32.63
CA ALA A 406 26.77 -12.11 33.96
C ALA A 406 26.92 -10.60 34.22
N ALA A 407 26.67 -10.16 35.45
CA ALA A 407 26.52 -8.75 35.79
C ALA A 407 27.75 -7.89 35.43
N GLU A 408 28.94 -8.45 35.64
CA GLU A 408 30.25 -7.89 35.32
C GLU A 408 30.48 -7.69 33.81
N ASN A 409 29.78 -8.45 32.97
CA ASN A 409 29.91 -8.43 31.52
C ASN A 409 28.83 -7.56 30.84
N ILE A 410 27.93 -6.94 31.60
CA ILE A 410 26.85 -6.13 31.03
C ILE A 410 27.39 -4.82 30.44
N ILE A 411 27.18 -4.59 29.15
CA ILE A 411 27.58 -3.36 28.45
C ILE A 411 26.32 -2.67 27.91
N LEU A 412 26.01 -1.48 28.45
CA LEU A 412 24.90 -0.63 28.00
C LEU A 412 25.39 0.64 27.31
N LYS A 413 26.46 0.53 26.51
CA LYS A 413 27.09 1.64 25.78
C LYS A 413 27.33 1.26 24.32
N PRO A 414 27.53 2.22 23.40
CA PRO A 414 27.67 1.92 21.96
C PRO A 414 28.84 0.99 21.63
N LYS A 415 29.86 0.91 22.49
CA LYS A 415 31.00 0.00 22.33
C LYS A 415 30.60 -1.48 22.23
N LEU A 416 29.41 -1.86 22.70
CA LEU A 416 28.93 -3.24 22.60
C LEU A 416 28.86 -3.73 21.15
N LEU A 417 28.45 -2.85 20.24
CA LEU A 417 28.19 -3.17 18.83
C LEU A 417 29.21 -2.52 17.88
N LYS A 418 30.31 -1.99 18.42
CA LYS A 418 31.41 -1.48 17.58
C LYS A 418 32.20 -2.66 17.05
N LYS A 419 32.17 -2.83 15.73
CA LYS A 419 33.03 -3.77 15.00
C LYS A 419 34.44 -3.20 14.84
#